data_AF-A0A0W0XME9-F1
#
_entry.id   AF-A0A0W0XME9-F1
#
_cell.length_a   1.000
_cell.length_b   1.000
_cell.length_c   1.000
_cell.angle_alpha   90.00
_cell.angle_beta   90.00
_cell.angle_gamma   90.00
#
_symmetry.space_group_name_H-M   'P 1'
#
loop_
_entity.id
_entity.type
_entity.pdbx_description
1 polymer ?
#
loop_
_entity_poly.entity_id
_entity_poly.type
_entity_poly.pdbx_seq_one_letter_code
_entity_poly.pdbx_strand_id
1 'polypeptide(L)'
;MFSKSQPTRIQLSPQQQGGDCGYQVITLGLFYLALRAASSSSLQERLDNSKALACLLTSVIPPVPHILLQDKSSGNAKNLLHHVQAVASGTWDSPGFDEILSSFTVALKQRASQSTWLPEQVKQKIKSGLWFDDYCCWENYPSFKAIKEKVICQMDELYARLSKKDACDFEKIQEVMFNSRVTVCNQLSDEELLEPVNEVIRRHYQDVFKKAWLDCAFLKALTADLLGCADLFFSGSDVMITGCATDSNHWSIELPGNEASEKLISLYQQGYQKTLSIHRIYPNNSNCFFKAPLENNQEKIKPITLSFTS
;
A
#
# COMPACT_ATOMS: atom_id res chain seq x y z
N MET A 1 -33.75 1.98 -24.96
CA MET A 1 -32.82 2.74 -24.07
C MET A 1 -31.76 1.75 -23.61
N PHE A 2 -30.54 1.86 -24.12
CA PHE A 2 -29.47 0.90 -23.82
C PHE A 2 -29.07 1.01 -22.35
N SER A 3 -29.28 -0.07 -21.60
CA SER A 3 -28.56 -0.34 -20.36
C SER A 3 -27.07 -0.29 -20.69
N LYS A 4 -26.38 0.80 -20.32
CA LYS A 4 -24.92 0.79 -20.29
C LYS A 4 -24.54 -0.21 -19.20
N SER A 5 -24.16 -1.42 -19.60
CA SER A 5 -23.52 -2.38 -18.72
C SER A 5 -22.40 -1.65 -17.99
N GLN A 6 -22.52 -1.53 -16.68
CA GLN A 6 -21.46 -0.93 -15.87
C GLN A 6 -20.16 -1.69 -16.13
N PRO A 7 -19.02 -1.01 -16.30
CA PRO A 7 -17.77 -1.68 -16.57
C PRO A 7 -17.41 -2.54 -15.35
N THR A 8 -17.44 -3.86 -15.51
CA THR A 8 -17.04 -4.81 -14.46
C THR A 8 -15.62 -4.47 -14.02
N ARG A 9 -15.37 -4.41 -12.72
CA ARG A 9 -14.03 -4.33 -12.13
C ARG A 9 -13.73 -5.62 -11.39
N ILE A 10 -12.45 -5.90 -11.20
CA ILE A 10 -11.94 -7.07 -10.48
C ILE A 10 -11.08 -6.55 -9.35
N GLN A 11 -11.51 -6.80 -8.12
CA GLN A 11 -10.73 -6.51 -6.93
C GLN A 11 -9.85 -7.71 -6.58
N LEU A 12 -8.55 -7.46 -6.45
CA LEU A 12 -7.56 -8.41 -5.97
C LEU A 12 -7.09 -7.97 -4.59
N SER A 13 -7.21 -8.86 -3.61
CA SER A 13 -6.77 -8.60 -2.23
C SER A 13 -5.75 -9.65 -1.81
N PRO A 14 -4.47 -9.28 -1.67
CA PRO A 14 -3.45 -10.18 -1.13
C PRO A 14 -3.72 -10.61 0.32
N GLN A 15 -3.10 -11.70 0.76
CA GLN A 15 -3.18 -12.11 2.16
C GLN A 15 -2.58 -11.03 3.07
N GLN A 16 -3.26 -10.78 4.18
CA GLN A 16 -2.93 -9.73 5.14
C GLN A 16 -1.75 -10.11 6.06
N GLN A 17 -1.12 -11.28 5.87
CA GLN A 17 -0.07 -11.77 6.75
C GLN A 17 1.16 -10.86 6.68
N GLY A 18 1.56 -10.28 7.81
CA GLY A 18 2.79 -9.48 7.92
C GLY A 18 2.73 -8.05 7.36
N GLY A 19 1.55 -7.49 7.08
CA GLY A 19 1.44 -6.08 6.65
C GLY A 19 2.07 -5.75 5.29
N ASP A 20 2.45 -6.77 4.52
CA ASP A 20 3.12 -6.62 3.22
C ASP A 20 2.15 -6.41 2.06
N CYS A 21 0.84 -6.52 2.31
CA CYS A 21 -0.18 -6.42 1.27
C CYS A 21 -0.12 -5.09 0.49
N GLY A 22 0.35 -4.00 1.09
CA GLY A 22 0.60 -2.72 0.40
C GLY A 22 1.68 -2.82 -0.69
N TYR A 23 2.78 -3.53 -0.42
CA TYR A 23 3.80 -3.79 -1.43
C TYR A 23 3.30 -4.78 -2.50
N GLN A 24 2.53 -5.77 -2.08
CA GLN A 24 1.98 -6.78 -2.99
C GLN A 24 0.99 -6.19 -3.98
N VAL A 25 0.13 -5.23 -3.58
CA VAL A 25 -0.76 -4.53 -4.53
C VAL A 25 0.01 -3.68 -5.54
N ILE A 26 1.14 -3.09 -5.17
CA ILE A 26 2.03 -2.39 -6.10
C ILE A 26 2.59 -3.38 -7.13
N THR A 27 3.08 -4.55 -6.67
CA THR A 27 3.57 -5.62 -7.55
C THR A 27 2.50 -6.12 -8.52
N LEU A 28 1.28 -6.37 -8.05
CA LEU A 28 0.14 -6.74 -8.88
C LEU A 28 -0.17 -5.67 -9.94
N GLY A 29 -0.12 -4.40 -9.54
CA GLY A 29 -0.27 -3.27 -10.45
C GLY A 29 0.80 -3.24 -11.53
N LEU A 30 2.07 -3.49 -11.18
CA LEU A 30 3.18 -3.55 -12.14
C LEU A 30 2.98 -4.68 -13.15
N PHE A 31 2.57 -5.88 -12.71
CA PHE A 31 2.28 -6.99 -13.63
C PHE A 31 1.09 -6.69 -14.56
N TYR A 32 0.03 -6.07 -14.04
CA TYR A 32 -1.08 -5.63 -14.86
C TYR A 32 -0.66 -4.60 -15.92
N LEU A 33 0.13 -3.58 -15.54
CA LEU A 33 0.64 -2.59 -16.50
C LEU A 33 1.54 -3.23 -17.55
N ALA A 34 2.37 -4.21 -17.18
CA ALA A 34 3.21 -4.94 -18.13
C ALA A 34 2.38 -5.76 -19.14
N LEU A 35 1.29 -6.38 -18.69
CA LEU A 35 0.33 -7.07 -19.57
C LEU A 35 -0.39 -6.09 -20.51
N ARG A 36 -0.69 -4.87 -20.04
CA ARG A 36 -1.26 -3.81 -20.89
C ARG A 36 -0.27 -3.15 -21.84
N ALA A 37 1.01 -3.15 -21.50
CA ALA A 37 2.04 -2.58 -22.37
C ALA A 37 2.08 -3.27 -23.75
N ALA A 38 1.70 -4.56 -23.82
CA ALA A 38 1.58 -5.30 -25.07
C ALA A 38 0.57 -4.68 -26.06
N SER A 39 -0.41 -3.92 -25.58
CA SER A 39 -1.41 -3.22 -26.39
C SER A 39 -1.31 -1.69 -26.31
N SER A 40 -0.27 -1.15 -25.69
CA SER A 40 -0.08 0.30 -25.51
C SER A 40 1.40 0.67 -25.56
N SER A 41 1.84 1.20 -26.71
CA SER A 41 3.24 1.63 -26.93
C SER A 41 3.68 2.73 -25.97
N SER A 42 2.78 3.68 -25.64
CA SER A 42 3.08 4.77 -24.70
C SER A 42 3.27 4.25 -23.27
N LEU A 43 2.49 3.25 -22.86
CA LEU A 43 2.68 2.60 -21.56
C LEU A 43 3.97 1.79 -21.55
N GLN A 44 4.25 1.04 -22.62
CA GLN A 44 5.49 0.29 -22.76
C GLN A 44 6.72 1.20 -22.63
N GLU A 45 6.77 2.29 -23.40
CA GLU A 45 7.86 3.27 -23.35
C GLU A 45 8.02 3.86 -21.94
N ARG A 46 6.92 4.16 -21.25
CA ARG A 46 6.97 4.67 -19.88
C ARG A 46 7.56 3.67 -18.90
N LEU A 47 7.18 2.40 -19.00
CA LEU A 47 7.74 1.35 -18.15
C LEU A 47 9.22 1.15 -18.45
N ASP A 48 9.59 1.05 -19.73
CA ASP A 48 10.95 0.77 -20.17
C ASP A 48 11.92 1.92 -19.87
N ASN A 49 11.45 3.17 -19.87
CA ASN A 49 12.26 4.34 -19.52
C ASN A 49 12.41 4.57 -18.01
N SER A 50 11.69 3.83 -17.15
CA SER A 50 11.82 3.99 -15.70
C SER A 50 13.11 3.36 -15.17
N LYS A 51 14.09 4.21 -14.84
CA LYS A 51 15.32 3.80 -14.16
C LYS A 51 15.04 3.19 -12.79
N ALA A 52 14.05 3.74 -12.08
CA ALA A 52 13.62 3.25 -10.77
C ALA A 52 13.12 1.81 -10.84
N LEU A 53 12.29 1.50 -11.84
CA LEU A 53 11.78 0.16 -12.10
C LEU A 53 12.90 -0.79 -12.54
N ALA A 54 13.83 -0.33 -13.39
CA ALA A 54 15.00 -1.13 -13.76
C ALA A 54 15.83 -1.52 -12.54
N CYS A 55 16.12 -0.56 -11.64
CA CYS A 55 16.81 -0.83 -10.39
C CYS A 55 16.03 -1.83 -9.50
N LEU A 56 14.70 -1.67 -9.38
CA LEU A 56 13.88 -2.61 -8.64
C LEU A 56 14.06 -4.04 -9.20
N LEU A 57 13.91 -4.21 -10.51
CA LEU A 57 14.02 -5.51 -11.19
C LEU A 57 15.39 -6.16 -11.01
N THR A 58 16.47 -5.39 -10.93
CA THR A 58 17.81 -5.91 -10.61
C THR A 58 17.96 -6.37 -9.15
N SER A 59 17.16 -5.81 -8.23
CA SER A 59 17.16 -6.13 -6.81
C SER A 59 16.18 -7.25 -6.43
N VAL A 60 15.27 -7.64 -7.32
CA VAL A 60 14.41 -8.81 -7.12
C VAL A 60 15.29 -10.06 -7.12
N ILE A 61 15.73 -10.48 -5.92
CA ILE A 61 16.50 -11.70 -5.74
C ILE A 61 15.58 -12.88 -6.10
N PRO A 62 15.95 -13.71 -7.09
CA PRO A 62 15.15 -14.86 -7.44
C PRO A 62 15.09 -15.86 -6.29
N PRO A 63 13.94 -16.48 -6.03
CA PRO A 63 13.86 -17.90 -5.72
C PRO A 63 14.01 -18.75 -6.98
N VAL A 64 14.25 -18.14 -8.15
CA VAL A 64 14.32 -18.79 -9.47
C VAL A 64 15.73 -18.65 -10.08
N PRO A 65 16.71 -19.47 -9.69
CA PRO A 65 18.06 -19.34 -10.23
C PRO A 65 18.22 -19.90 -11.67
N HIS A 66 17.20 -20.52 -12.29
CA HIS A 66 17.46 -21.36 -13.48
C HIS A 66 16.57 -21.15 -14.72
N ILE A 67 15.38 -20.52 -14.62
CA ILE A 67 14.45 -20.43 -15.76
C ILE A 67 14.49 -19.05 -16.45
N LEU A 68 14.73 -17.99 -15.67
CA LEU A 68 14.68 -16.63 -16.19
C LEU A 68 16.07 -16.18 -16.62
N LEU A 69 16.44 -16.46 -17.86
CA LEU A 69 17.46 -15.66 -18.54
C LEU A 69 16.94 -14.22 -18.53
N GLN A 70 17.38 -13.42 -17.54
CA GLN A 70 17.26 -11.97 -17.58
C GLN A 70 18.08 -11.52 -18.77
N ASP A 71 17.46 -11.43 -19.93
CA ASP A 71 18.04 -10.75 -21.06
C ASP A 71 18.10 -9.28 -20.67
N LYS A 72 19.29 -8.82 -20.26
CA LYS A 72 19.54 -7.43 -19.85
C LYS A 72 19.24 -6.43 -20.98
N SER A 73 19.06 -6.91 -22.22
CA SER A 73 18.63 -6.10 -23.36
C SER A 73 17.10 -5.95 -23.47
N SER A 74 16.33 -6.74 -22.72
CA SER A 74 14.87 -6.65 -22.71
C SER A 74 14.39 -5.55 -21.76
N GLY A 75 13.51 -4.67 -22.26
CA GLY A 75 12.94 -3.57 -21.48
C GLY A 75 12.20 -4.02 -20.22
N ASN A 76 12.01 -3.11 -19.26
CA ASN A 76 11.35 -3.36 -17.99
C ASN A 76 9.98 -4.06 -18.12
N ALA A 77 9.19 -3.68 -19.13
CA ALA A 77 7.89 -4.30 -19.38
C ALA A 77 8.02 -5.80 -19.69
N LYS A 78 9.02 -6.19 -20.49
CA LYS A 78 9.27 -7.60 -20.83
C LYS A 78 9.82 -8.37 -19.63
N ASN A 79 10.68 -7.76 -18.82
CA ASN A 79 11.16 -8.38 -17.57
C ASN A 79 10.02 -8.65 -16.58
N LEU A 80 9.09 -7.69 -16.39
CA LEU A 80 7.89 -7.90 -15.58
C LEU A 80 7.01 -9.04 -16.12
N LEU A 81 6.84 -9.11 -17.45
CA LEU A 81 6.09 -10.19 -18.10
C LEU A 81 6.75 -11.56 -17.88
N HIS A 82 8.06 -11.64 -17.97
CA HIS A 82 8.79 -12.88 -17.73
C HIS A 82 8.56 -13.40 -16.31
N HIS A 83 8.56 -12.53 -15.28
CA HIS A 83 8.25 -12.94 -13.92
C HIS A 83 6.85 -13.54 -13.80
N VAL A 84 5.81 -12.87 -14.31
CA VAL A 84 4.44 -13.40 -14.20
C VAL A 84 4.21 -14.67 -15.03
N GLN A 85 4.92 -14.82 -16.15
CA GLN A 85 4.85 -16.02 -17.00
C GLN A 85 5.61 -17.22 -16.43
N ALA A 86 6.64 -17.00 -15.60
CA ALA A 86 7.39 -18.09 -14.97
C ALA A 86 6.51 -19.00 -14.11
N VAL A 87 5.47 -18.44 -13.49
CA VAL A 87 4.46 -19.19 -12.71
C VAL A 87 3.74 -20.24 -13.56
N ALA A 88 3.61 -19.98 -14.86
CA ALA A 88 2.88 -20.80 -15.81
C ALA A 88 3.78 -21.76 -16.62
N SER A 89 5.08 -21.84 -16.34
CA SER A 89 6.02 -22.56 -17.22
C SER A 89 5.87 -24.08 -17.21
N GLY A 90 5.11 -24.63 -16.25
CA GLY A 90 4.78 -26.05 -16.17
C GLY A 90 5.97 -26.95 -15.79
N THR A 91 7.14 -26.36 -15.54
CA THR A 91 8.32 -27.07 -15.06
C THR A 91 8.22 -27.32 -13.55
N TRP A 92 8.88 -28.38 -13.07
CA TRP A 92 8.85 -28.74 -11.65
C TRP A 92 9.46 -27.66 -10.73
N ASP A 93 10.33 -26.81 -11.28
CA ASP A 93 11.03 -25.70 -10.64
C ASP A 93 10.34 -24.33 -10.88
N SER A 94 9.12 -24.32 -11.43
CA SER A 94 8.34 -23.09 -11.59
C SER A 94 8.05 -22.44 -10.22
N PRO A 95 8.34 -21.14 -10.04
CA PRO A 95 8.04 -20.47 -8.78
C PRO A 95 6.55 -20.40 -8.49
N GLY A 96 6.20 -20.41 -7.21
CA GLY A 96 4.87 -20.01 -6.76
C GLY A 96 4.63 -18.52 -6.99
N PHE A 97 3.38 -18.12 -7.23
CA PHE A 97 3.05 -16.69 -7.36
C PHE A 97 3.40 -15.91 -6.08
N ASP A 98 3.23 -16.51 -4.92
CA ASP A 98 3.62 -15.95 -3.62
C ASP A 98 5.13 -15.77 -3.46
N GLU A 99 5.93 -16.66 -4.03
CA GLU A 99 7.38 -16.55 -4.01
C GLU A 99 7.83 -15.33 -4.81
N ILE A 100 7.19 -15.09 -5.96
CA ILE A 100 7.42 -13.88 -6.77
C ILE A 100 6.99 -12.63 -6.00
N LEU A 101 5.78 -12.62 -5.42
CA LEU A 101 5.29 -11.49 -4.62
C LEU A 101 6.23 -11.19 -3.44
N SER A 102 6.75 -12.21 -2.77
CA SER A 102 7.68 -12.09 -1.65
C SER A 102 9.01 -11.46 -2.10
N SER A 103 9.59 -11.91 -3.21
CA SER A 103 10.82 -11.31 -3.75
C SER A 103 10.65 -9.84 -4.14
N PHE A 104 9.53 -9.49 -4.78
CA PHE A 104 9.23 -8.10 -5.08
C PHE A 104 8.99 -7.28 -3.81
N THR A 105 8.35 -7.86 -2.79
CA THR A 105 8.12 -7.20 -1.50
C THR A 105 9.45 -6.84 -0.83
N VAL A 106 10.42 -7.76 -0.80
CA VAL A 106 11.76 -7.50 -0.27
C VAL A 106 12.46 -6.39 -1.07
N ALA A 107 12.44 -6.47 -2.39
CA ALA A 107 13.06 -5.47 -3.25
C ALA A 107 12.42 -4.07 -3.09
N LEU A 108 11.09 -4.01 -2.93
CA LEU A 108 10.36 -2.76 -2.69
C LEU A 108 10.68 -2.17 -1.31
N LYS A 109 10.81 -2.99 -0.26
CA LYS A 109 11.25 -2.55 1.09
C LYS A 109 12.65 -1.95 1.04
N GLN A 110 13.58 -2.63 0.38
CA GLN A 110 14.95 -2.14 0.19
C GLN A 110 14.96 -0.81 -0.56
N ARG A 111 14.20 -0.70 -1.64
CA ARG A 111 14.09 0.54 -2.40
C ARG A 111 13.49 1.68 -1.58
N ALA A 112 12.40 1.43 -0.85
CA ALA A 112 11.76 2.44 -0.01
C ALA A 112 12.71 2.93 1.09
N SER A 113 13.43 2.02 1.76
CA SER A 113 14.39 2.37 2.81
C SER A 113 15.60 3.17 2.32
N GLN A 114 15.99 2.99 1.06
CA GLN A 114 17.08 3.74 0.40
C GLN A 114 16.61 5.03 -0.27
N SER A 115 15.30 5.32 -0.25
CA SER A 115 14.74 6.48 -0.92
C SER A 115 14.98 7.77 -0.15
N THR A 116 15.10 8.87 -0.89
CA THR A 116 15.17 10.22 -0.30
C THR A 116 13.80 10.73 0.16
N TRP A 117 12.71 10.14 -0.32
CA TRP A 117 11.35 10.57 0.01
C TRP A 117 10.83 9.98 1.33
N LEU A 118 11.30 8.79 1.75
CA LEU A 118 10.81 8.14 2.97
C LEU A 118 11.07 8.96 4.24
N PRO A 119 12.29 9.51 4.47
CA PRO A 119 12.53 10.39 5.62
C PRO A 119 11.59 11.59 5.65
N GLU A 120 11.35 12.20 4.50
CA GLU A 120 10.46 13.36 4.41
C GLU A 120 9.00 12.98 4.71
N GLN A 121 8.52 11.83 4.24
CA GLN A 121 7.18 11.36 4.60
C GLN A 121 7.01 11.09 6.09
N VAL A 122 7.97 10.40 6.72
CA VAL A 122 7.95 10.16 8.16
C VAL A 122 7.98 11.48 8.92
N LYS A 123 8.82 12.43 8.47
CA LYS A 123 8.87 13.79 9.02
C LYS A 123 7.51 14.49 8.95
N GLN A 124 6.87 14.50 7.78
CA GLN A 124 5.54 15.11 7.59
C GLN A 124 4.49 14.45 8.48
N LYS A 125 4.57 13.12 8.66
CA LYS A 125 3.66 12.42 9.56
C LYS A 125 3.87 12.81 11.01
N ILE A 126 5.12 12.93 11.46
CA ILE A 126 5.44 13.42 12.82
C ILE A 126 4.94 14.86 12.99
N LYS A 127 5.23 15.75 12.04
CA LYS A 127 4.80 17.16 12.06
C LYS A 127 3.28 17.32 12.09
N SER A 128 2.54 16.42 11.44
CA SER A 128 1.06 16.45 11.47
C SER A 128 0.46 16.26 12.86
N GLY A 129 1.18 15.64 13.80
CA GLY A 129 0.67 15.28 15.12
C GLY A 129 -0.40 14.18 15.13
N LEU A 130 -0.90 13.74 13.97
CA LEU A 130 -1.94 12.70 13.84
C LEU A 130 -1.43 11.29 14.16
N TRP A 131 -0.12 11.11 14.25
CA TRP A 131 0.48 9.84 14.65
C TRP A 131 0.15 9.44 16.08
N PHE A 132 -0.31 10.35 16.94
CA PHE A 132 -0.82 10.01 18.26
C PHE A 132 -2.05 9.09 18.21
N ASP A 133 -2.89 9.24 17.19
CA ASP A 133 -4.12 8.47 17.04
C ASP A 133 -3.89 7.27 16.12
N ASP A 134 -3.16 7.48 15.02
CA ASP A 134 -2.90 6.43 14.03
C ASP A 134 -1.78 5.45 14.47
N TYR A 135 -0.82 5.92 15.29
CA TYR A 135 0.47 5.27 15.57
C TYR A 135 1.00 5.51 17.00
N CYS A 136 0.11 5.41 18.01
CA CYS A 136 0.42 5.72 19.42
C CYS A 136 1.65 5.00 20.00
N CYS A 137 2.09 3.89 19.40
CA CYS A 137 3.27 3.16 19.84
C CYS A 137 4.59 3.94 19.68
N TRP A 138 4.62 5.00 18.85
CA TRP A 138 5.76 5.91 18.71
C TRP A 138 6.10 6.66 19.97
N GLU A 139 5.09 6.94 20.81
CA GLU A 139 5.32 7.65 22.07
C GLU A 139 6.24 6.87 23.02
N ASN A 140 6.37 5.56 22.82
CA ASN A 140 7.21 4.70 23.65
C ASN A 140 8.68 4.69 23.18
N TYR A 141 9.00 5.37 22.08
CA TYR A 141 10.36 5.44 21.56
C TYR A 141 11.19 6.46 22.33
N PRO A 142 12.45 6.15 22.68
CA PRO A 142 13.33 7.08 23.37
C PRO A 142 13.48 8.42 22.65
N SER A 143 13.56 8.41 21.31
CA SER A 143 13.66 9.62 20.49
C SER A 143 12.44 10.54 20.58
N PHE A 144 11.26 10.02 20.95
CA PHE A 144 10.02 10.80 21.08
C PHE A 144 9.82 11.42 22.47
N LYS A 145 10.66 11.07 23.46
CA LYS A 145 10.51 11.55 24.84
C LYS A 145 10.54 13.08 24.93
N ALA A 146 11.49 13.73 24.25
CA ALA A 146 11.60 15.18 24.24
C ALA A 146 10.39 15.86 23.58
N ILE A 147 9.86 15.28 22.50
CA ILE A 147 8.63 15.77 21.85
C ILE A 147 7.45 15.65 22.82
N LYS A 148 7.33 14.52 23.53
CA LYS A 148 6.26 14.28 24.51
C LYS A 148 6.31 15.27 25.68
N GLU A 149 7.50 15.56 26.19
CA GLU A 149 7.68 16.55 27.25
C GLU A 149 7.23 17.94 26.80
N LYS A 150 7.60 18.38 25.58
CA LYS A 150 7.12 19.64 25.01
C LYS A 150 5.60 19.68 24.87
N VAL A 151 4.97 18.59 24.41
CA VAL A 151 3.51 18.48 24.30
C VAL A 151 2.85 18.62 25.68
N ILE A 152 3.40 17.97 26.71
CA ILE A 152 2.88 18.07 28.08
C ILE A 152 3.00 19.50 28.60
N CYS A 153 4.16 20.15 28.44
CA CYS A 153 4.34 21.55 28.83
C CYS A 153 3.34 22.48 28.13
N GLN A 154 3.14 22.33 26.81
CA GLN A 154 2.17 23.11 26.05
C GLN A 154 0.73 22.85 26.52
N MET A 155 0.42 21.60 26.86
CA MET A 155 -0.88 21.20 27.39
C MET A 155 -1.16 21.83 28.75
N ASP A 156 -0.20 21.81 29.67
CA ASP A 156 -0.31 22.45 30.98
C ASP A 156 -0.52 23.96 30.85
N GLU A 157 0.21 24.61 29.94
CA GLU A 157 0.06 26.05 29.66
C GLU A 157 -1.33 26.40 29.11
N LEU A 158 -1.86 25.61 28.17
CA LEU A 158 -3.19 25.83 27.60
C LEU A 158 -4.30 25.50 28.61
N TYR A 159 -4.13 24.43 29.40
CA TYR A 159 -5.06 24.03 30.43
C TYR A 159 -5.16 25.09 31.54
N ALA A 160 -4.04 25.67 31.96
CA ALA A 160 -4.01 26.74 32.98
C ALA A 160 -4.76 28.02 32.55
N ARG A 161 -5.01 28.22 31.25
CA ARG A 161 -5.78 29.35 30.70
C ARG A 161 -7.28 29.10 30.68
N LEU A 162 -7.74 27.87 30.93
CA LEU A 162 -9.16 27.54 30.96
C LEU A 162 -9.83 28.16 32.19
N SER A 163 -11.10 28.56 32.02
CA SER A 163 -11.93 28.90 33.16
C SER A 163 -12.22 27.64 34.00
N LYS A 164 -12.59 27.80 35.27
CA LYS A 164 -13.00 26.66 36.11
C LYS A 164 -14.16 25.83 35.52
N LYS A 165 -15.03 26.48 34.73
CA LYS A 165 -16.14 25.81 34.05
C LYS A 165 -15.63 24.95 32.89
N ASP A 166 -14.73 25.50 32.08
CA ASP A 166 -14.17 24.82 30.90
C ASP A 166 -13.18 23.72 31.29
N ALA A 167 -12.50 23.85 32.44
CA ALA A 167 -11.61 22.82 32.98
C ALA A 167 -12.34 21.54 33.44
N CYS A 168 -13.68 21.56 33.53
CA CYS A 168 -14.51 20.38 33.78
C CYS A 168 -15.21 19.87 32.52
N ASP A 169 -15.03 20.54 31.38
CA ASP A 169 -15.63 20.18 30.10
C ASP A 169 -14.68 19.24 29.33
N PHE A 170 -15.14 18.03 29.09
CA PHE A 170 -14.36 17.00 28.41
C PHE A 170 -13.98 17.39 26.97
N GLU A 171 -14.87 18.03 26.23
CA GLU A 171 -14.59 18.45 24.84
C GLU A 171 -13.51 19.52 24.82
N LYS A 172 -13.53 20.44 25.80
CA LYS A 172 -12.49 21.46 25.95
C LYS A 172 -11.13 20.88 26.34
N ILE A 173 -11.11 19.86 27.19
CA ILE A 173 -9.87 19.14 27.52
C ILE A 173 -9.32 18.43 26.29
N GLN A 174 -10.17 17.78 25.49
CA GLN A 174 -9.75 17.15 24.23
C GLN A 174 -9.21 18.17 23.22
N GLU A 175 -9.86 19.32 23.09
CA GLU A 175 -9.41 20.42 22.25
C GLU A 175 -8.02 20.92 22.69
N VAL A 176 -7.78 21.08 24.00
CA VAL A 176 -6.46 21.44 24.54
C VAL A 176 -5.41 20.39 24.20
N MET A 177 -5.71 19.09 24.39
CA MET A 177 -4.78 18.00 24.04
C MET A 177 -4.41 18.03 22.56
N PHE A 178 -5.42 18.14 21.68
CA PHE A 178 -5.22 18.18 20.23
C PHE A 178 -4.40 19.41 19.81
N ASN A 179 -4.78 20.60 20.26
CA ASN A 179 -4.10 21.84 19.92
C ASN A 179 -2.65 21.86 20.42
N SER A 180 -2.38 21.31 21.61
CA SER A 180 -1.02 21.20 22.14
C SER A 180 -0.14 20.33 21.26
N ARG A 181 -0.65 19.14 20.86
CA ARG A 181 0.06 18.21 19.98
C ARG A 181 0.36 18.84 18.64
N VAL A 182 -0.65 19.37 17.95
CA VAL A 182 -0.51 19.96 16.61
C VAL A 182 0.43 21.16 16.65
N THR A 183 0.34 22.02 17.67
CA THR A 183 1.21 23.20 17.81
C THR A 183 2.67 22.80 17.95
N VAL A 184 2.98 21.90 18.90
CA VAL A 184 4.36 21.45 19.14
C VAL A 184 4.91 20.74 17.92
N CYS A 185 4.16 19.77 17.35
CA CYS A 185 4.62 19.00 16.21
C CYS A 185 4.89 19.85 14.96
N ASN A 186 4.06 20.86 14.68
CA ASN A 186 4.27 21.78 13.56
C ASN A 186 5.50 22.68 13.72
N GLN A 187 5.97 22.90 14.96
CA GLN A 187 7.12 23.77 15.27
C GLN A 187 8.45 23.01 15.38
N LEU A 188 8.44 21.68 15.30
CA LEU A 188 9.66 20.87 15.37
C LEU A 188 10.61 21.20 14.21
N SER A 189 11.86 21.50 14.55
CA SER A 189 12.91 21.73 13.56
C SER A 189 13.36 20.42 12.90
N ASP A 190 14.05 20.53 11.77
CA ASP A 190 14.56 19.34 11.08
C ASP A 190 15.65 18.62 11.88
N GLU A 191 16.43 19.35 12.69
CA GLU A 191 17.39 18.77 13.64
C GLU A 191 16.70 17.97 14.73
N GLU A 192 15.58 18.47 15.27
CA GLU A 192 14.80 17.78 16.31
C GLU A 192 14.11 16.52 15.79
N LEU A 193 13.85 16.47 14.48
CA LEU A 193 13.19 15.36 13.82
C LEU A 193 14.15 14.27 13.35
N LEU A 194 15.45 14.54 13.29
CA LEU A 194 16.44 13.61 12.74
C LEU A 194 16.40 12.24 13.43
N GLU A 195 16.55 12.22 14.75
CA GLU A 195 16.54 10.97 15.54
C GLU A 195 15.16 10.28 15.56
N PRO A 196 14.02 10.98 15.79
CA PRO A 196 12.68 10.40 15.66
C PRO A 196 12.41 9.74 14.32
N VAL A 197 12.76 10.42 13.22
CA VAL A 197 12.57 9.90 11.85
C VAL A 197 13.41 8.64 11.64
N ASN A 198 14.68 8.68 12.00
CA ASN A 198 15.59 7.54 11.86
C ASN A 198 15.13 6.34 12.71
N GLU A 199 14.63 6.57 13.93
CA GLU A 199 14.11 5.49 14.76
C GLU A 199 12.85 4.85 14.16
N VAL A 200 11.91 5.65 13.63
CA VAL A 200 10.72 5.11 12.94
C VAL A 200 11.12 4.29 11.71
N ILE A 201 12.02 4.80 10.87
CA ILE A 201 12.53 4.09 9.68
C ILE A 201 13.15 2.76 10.09
N ARG A 202 14.03 2.78 11.10
CA ARG A 202 14.72 1.58 11.60
C ARG A 202 13.74 0.54 12.14
N ARG A 203 12.66 0.95 12.82
CA ARG A 203 11.70 0.04 13.48
C ARG A 203 10.67 -0.56 12.53
N HIS A 204 10.31 0.15 11.46
CA HIS A 204 9.17 -0.23 10.61
C HIS A 204 9.54 -0.50 9.15
N TYR A 205 10.59 0.12 8.63
CA TYR A 205 10.86 0.13 7.18
C TYR A 205 12.15 -0.60 6.77
N GLN A 206 12.95 -1.09 7.72
CA GLN A 206 14.13 -1.91 7.41
C GLN A 206 13.80 -3.41 7.31
N ASP A 207 14.54 -4.12 6.44
CA ASP A 207 14.32 -5.50 5.96
C ASP A 207 13.99 -6.57 7.02
N VAL A 208 14.39 -6.37 8.28
CA VAL A 208 14.26 -7.36 9.36
C VAL A 208 12.85 -7.35 10.00
N PHE A 209 12.06 -6.28 9.79
CA PHE A 209 10.80 -6.11 10.50
C PHE A 209 9.58 -6.59 9.70
N LYS A 210 8.71 -7.34 10.40
CA LYS A 210 7.53 -8.02 9.84
C LYS A 210 6.32 -7.12 9.58
N LYS A 211 6.40 -5.80 9.74
CA LYS A 211 5.27 -4.90 9.48
C LYS A 211 5.77 -3.48 9.21
N ALA A 212 5.79 -3.10 7.93
CA ALA A 212 5.93 -1.70 7.54
C ALA A 212 4.57 -1.03 7.54
N TRP A 213 4.50 0.26 7.87
CA TRP A 213 3.28 1.02 7.65
C TRP A 213 3.25 1.62 6.27
N LEU A 214 2.23 1.23 5.53
CA LEU A 214 2.08 1.58 4.14
C LEU A 214 0.77 2.33 4.03
N ASP A 215 0.74 3.61 4.41
CA ASP A 215 -0.46 4.42 4.23
C ASP A 215 -0.65 4.82 2.74
N CYS A 216 -1.74 5.53 2.42
CA CYS A 216 -2.01 5.95 1.05
C CYS A 216 -0.90 6.87 0.50
N ALA A 217 -0.34 7.75 1.33
CA ALA A 217 0.71 8.68 0.94
C ALA A 217 2.02 7.92 0.62
N PHE A 218 2.34 6.91 1.43
CA PHE A 218 3.45 6.01 1.21
C PHE A 218 3.33 5.32 -0.16
N LEU A 219 2.20 4.67 -0.42
CA LEU A 219 2.01 3.93 -1.68
C LEU A 219 1.99 4.85 -2.90
N LYS A 220 1.43 6.07 -2.77
CA LYS A 220 1.49 7.08 -3.83
C LYS A 220 2.92 7.52 -4.13
N ALA A 221 3.73 7.78 -3.11
CA ALA A 221 5.12 8.17 -3.32
C ALA A 221 5.96 7.02 -3.91
N LEU A 222 5.76 5.79 -3.42
CA LEU A 222 6.43 4.61 -3.99
C LEU A 222 6.04 4.41 -5.47
N THR A 223 4.76 4.60 -5.80
CA THR A 223 4.30 4.54 -7.20
C THR A 223 4.90 5.65 -8.05
N ALA A 224 4.94 6.88 -7.52
CA ALA A 224 5.53 8.02 -8.23
C ALA A 224 7.04 7.85 -8.45
N ASP A 225 7.76 7.29 -7.46
CA ASP A 225 9.16 6.94 -7.59
C ASP A 225 9.38 5.85 -8.67
N LEU A 226 8.54 4.82 -8.70
CA LEU A 226 8.66 3.73 -9.68
C LEU A 226 8.22 4.10 -11.10
N LEU A 227 7.18 4.93 -11.28
CA LEU A 227 6.50 5.13 -12.57
C LEU A 227 6.46 6.60 -13.03
N GLY A 228 7.04 7.50 -12.22
CA GLY A 228 7.02 8.95 -12.44
C GLY A 228 5.67 9.63 -12.14
N CYS A 229 4.65 8.88 -11.72
CA CYS A 229 3.31 9.40 -11.38
C CYS A 229 2.51 8.37 -10.58
N ALA A 230 1.78 8.81 -9.56
CA ALA A 230 0.91 7.95 -8.77
C ALA A 230 -0.41 7.60 -9.48
N ASP A 231 -0.89 8.45 -10.39
CA ASP A 231 -2.23 8.31 -11.01
C ASP A 231 -2.42 7.02 -11.80
N LEU A 232 -1.33 6.36 -12.17
CA LEU A 232 -1.37 5.04 -12.81
C LEU A 232 -1.99 3.96 -11.92
N PHE A 233 -1.92 4.09 -10.59
CA PHE A 233 -2.53 3.17 -9.63
C PHE A 233 -3.63 3.81 -8.76
N PHE A 234 -3.81 5.13 -8.86
CA PHE A 234 -4.74 5.87 -8.01
C PHE A 234 -5.77 6.70 -8.81
N SER A 235 -5.89 6.49 -10.13
CA SER A 235 -6.97 7.05 -10.93
C SER A 235 -8.08 6.02 -11.15
N GLY A 236 -9.30 6.34 -10.70
CA GLY A 236 -10.43 5.41 -10.70
C GLY A 236 -10.88 4.89 -12.07
N SER A 237 -10.36 5.40 -13.19
CA SER A 237 -10.71 4.94 -14.53
C SER A 237 -10.00 3.65 -14.95
N ASP A 238 -8.74 3.45 -14.52
CA ASP A 238 -7.93 2.30 -14.93
C ASP A 238 -7.64 1.40 -13.73
N VAL A 239 -6.64 1.73 -12.92
CA VAL A 239 -6.26 0.95 -11.73
C VAL A 239 -6.52 1.78 -10.50
N MET A 240 -7.13 1.18 -9.48
CA MET A 240 -7.39 1.85 -8.22
C MET A 240 -6.92 1.00 -7.04
N ILE A 241 -5.84 1.43 -6.39
CA ILE A 241 -5.41 0.89 -5.10
C ILE A 241 -6.23 1.55 -4.00
N THR A 242 -6.87 0.73 -3.17
CA THR A 242 -7.72 1.18 -2.07
C THR A 242 -7.34 0.48 -0.77
N GLY A 243 -7.42 1.23 0.32
CA GLY A 243 -7.23 0.71 1.67
C GLY A 243 -8.57 0.28 2.29
N CYS A 244 -8.56 -0.70 3.18
CA CYS A 244 -9.71 -1.04 4.01
C CYS A 244 -9.95 0.07 5.05
N ALA A 245 -11.21 0.47 5.24
CA ALA A 245 -11.57 1.58 6.13
C ALA A 245 -11.30 1.30 7.62
N THR A 246 -11.23 0.03 8.03
CA THR A 246 -11.07 -0.39 9.43
C THR A 246 -9.62 -0.51 9.87
N ASP A 247 -8.68 -0.60 8.92
CA ASP A 247 -7.25 -0.68 9.16
C ASP A 247 -6.46 -0.06 8.00
N SER A 248 -5.74 1.02 8.29
CA SER A 248 -4.94 1.80 7.32
C SER A 248 -3.74 1.04 6.70
N ASN A 249 -3.68 -0.29 6.88
CA ASN A 249 -2.60 -1.14 6.41
C ASN A 249 -3.07 -2.34 5.57
N HIS A 250 -4.38 -2.48 5.29
CA HIS A 250 -4.87 -3.49 4.37
C HIS A 250 -5.21 -2.89 3.03
N TRP A 251 -4.62 -3.44 1.98
CA TRP A 251 -4.69 -2.88 0.64
C TRP A 251 -5.26 -3.88 -0.35
N SER A 252 -6.07 -3.37 -1.27
CA SER A 252 -6.55 -4.10 -2.43
C SER A 252 -6.30 -3.26 -3.69
N ILE A 253 -6.26 -3.94 -4.83
CA ILE A 253 -6.15 -3.30 -6.14
C ILE A 253 -7.37 -3.67 -6.98
N GLU A 254 -8.06 -2.67 -7.48
CA GLU A 254 -9.15 -2.82 -8.43
C GLU A 254 -8.65 -2.59 -9.85
N LEU A 255 -8.78 -3.62 -10.67
CA LEU A 255 -8.46 -3.61 -12.08
C LEU A 255 -9.74 -3.59 -12.93
N PRO A 256 -9.71 -3.07 -14.16
CA PRO A 256 -10.87 -3.15 -15.05
C PRO A 256 -11.02 -4.58 -15.58
N GLY A 257 -12.25 -5.02 -15.85
CA GLY A 257 -12.54 -6.34 -16.40
C GLY A 257 -12.17 -6.44 -17.88
N ASN A 258 -10.86 -6.46 -18.18
CA ASN A 258 -10.31 -6.56 -19.52
C ASN A 258 -9.39 -7.80 -19.67
N GLU A 259 -8.89 -8.01 -20.88
CA GLU A 259 -8.02 -9.16 -21.21
C GLU A 259 -6.76 -9.21 -20.33
N ALA A 260 -6.15 -8.07 -20.01
CA ALA A 260 -4.95 -8.03 -19.18
C ALA A 260 -5.23 -8.50 -17.74
N SER A 261 -6.37 -8.09 -17.17
CA SER A 261 -6.77 -8.54 -15.83
C SER A 261 -7.14 -10.01 -15.80
N GLU A 262 -7.90 -10.50 -16.78
CA GLU A 262 -8.25 -11.93 -16.88
C GLU A 262 -6.99 -12.79 -17.11
N LYS A 263 -6.03 -12.30 -17.90
CA LYS A 263 -4.74 -12.97 -18.10
C LYS A 263 -3.89 -13.02 -16.83
N LEU A 264 -3.84 -11.92 -16.06
CA LEU A 264 -3.15 -11.90 -14.76
C LEU A 264 -3.76 -12.94 -13.80
N ILE A 265 -5.10 -13.00 -13.73
CA ILE A 265 -5.82 -13.97 -12.90
C ILE A 265 -5.55 -15.40 -13.37
N SER A 266 -5.60 -15.64 -14.68
CA SER A 266 -5.32 -16.96 -15.25
C SER A 266 -3.90 -17.44 -14.91
N LEU A 267 -2.90 -16.56 -15.03
CA LEU A 267 -1.51 -16.89 -14.68
C LEU A 267 -1.37 -17.18 -13.18
N TYR A 268 -2.01 -16.38 -12.33
CA TYR A 268 -2.06 -16.64 -10.89
C TYR A 268 -2.73 -17.98 -10.56
N GLN A 269 -3.86 -18.30 -11.21
CA GLN A 269 -4.61 -19.53 -10.96
C GLN A 269 -3.90 -20.82 -11.40
N GLN A 270 -2.91 -20.70 -12.30
CA GLN A 270 -2.03 -21.80 -12.72
C GLN A 270 -0.94 -22.09 -11.69
N GLY A 271 -0.68 -21.17 -10.76
CA GLY A 271 0.26 -21.37 -9.65
C GLY A 271 -0.27 -22.38 -8.60
N TYR A 272 0.67 -23.01 -7.90
CA TYR A 272 0.36 -24.03 -6.88
C TYR A 272 -0.27 -23.47 -5.60
N GLN A 273 0.07 -22.23 -5.21
CA GLN A 273 -0.50 -21.55 -4.04
C GLN A 273 -1.43 -20.41 -4.46
N LYS A 274 -2.59 -20.34 -3.81
CA LYS A 274 -3.67 -19.41 -4.13
C LYS A 274 -4.06 -18.57 -2.91
N THR A 275 -3.28 -17.52 -2.65
CA THR A 275 -3.45 -16.60 -1.51
C THR A 275 -4.27 -15.34 -1.82
N LEU A 276 -4.32 -14.87 -3.07
CA LEU A 276 -5.14 -13.74 -3.48
C LEU A 276 -6.64 -14.06 -3.40
N SER A 277 -7.38 -13.19 -2.73
CA SER A 277 -8.84 -13.14 -2.83
C SER A 277 -9.24 -12.35 -4.08
N ILE A 278 -10.13 -12.92 -4.90
CA ILE A 278 -10.56 -12.36 -6.19
C ILE A 278 -12.06 -12.10 -6.12
N HIS A 279 -12.47 -10.83 -6.25
CA HIS A 279 -13.87 -10.43 -6.26
C HIS A 279 -14.20 -9.68 -7.54
N ARG A 280 -15.21 -10.14 -8.28
CA ARG A 280 -15.80 -9.35 -9.36
C ARG A 280 -16.78 -8.35 -8.75
N ILE A 281 -16.55 -7.07 -9.02
CA ILE A 281 -17.33 -5.97 -8.48
C ILE A 281 -17.92 -5.16 -9.64
N TYR A 282 -19.17 -4.73 -9.47
CA TYR A 282 -19.80 -3.78 -10.38
C TYR A 282 -19.66 -2.39 -9.74
N PRO A 283 -19.16 -1.38 -10.48
CA PRO A 283 -19.05 -0.04 -9.94
C PRO A 283 -20.45 0.48 -9.66
N ASN A 284 -20.81 0.55 -8.38
CA ASN A 284 -22.01 1.27 -7.99
C ASN A 284 -21.70 2.76 -8.17
N ASN A 285 -22.48 3.46 -8.99
CA ASN A 285 -22.35 4.91 -9.20
C ASN A 285 -22.77 5.66 -7.93
N SER A 286 -21.93 5.61 -6.90
CA SER A 286 -22.08 6.41 -5.71
C SER A 286 -20.69 6.73 -5.18
N ASN A 287 -20.24 7.94 -5.49
CA ASN A 287 -19.25 8.67 -4.70
C ASN A 287 -19.76 8.73 -3.26
N CYS A 288 -19.46 7.73 -2.46
CA CYS A 288 -19.65 7.79 -1.02
C CYS A 288 -18.45 7.08 -0.42
N PHE A 289 -17.62 7.87 0.27
CA PHE A 289 -16.88 7.41 1.44
C PHE A 289 -17.63 6.26 2.10
N PHE A 290 -16.93 5.17 2.42
CA PHE A 290 -17.45 4.11 3.27
C PHE A 290 -17.95 4.73 4.59
N LYS A 291 -19.23 5.09 4.66
CA LYS A 291 -19.97 5.06 5.91
C LYS A 291 -20.16 3.58 6.18
N ALA A 292 -19.37 3.06 7.12
CA ALA A 292 -19.70 1.79 7.75
C ALA A 292 -21.18 1.86 8.17
N PRO A 293 -22.04 0.92 7.74
CA PRO A 293 -23.32 0.77 8.39
C PRO A 293 -23.03 0.09 9.73
N LEU A 294 -22.93 0.92 10.78
CA LEU A 294 -23.42 0.49 12.09
C LEU A 294 -24.90 0.19 11.90
N GLU A 295 -25.25 -1.09 11.77
CA GLU A 295 -26.34 -1.74 12.53
C GLU A 295 -26.72 -3.11 11.94
N ASN A 296 -26.90 -4.04 12.87
CA ASN A 296 -27.57 -5.34 12.77
C ASN A 296 -28.47 -5.51 11.55
N ASN A 297 -28.14 -6.48 10.69
CA ASN A 297 -29.16 -7.29 10.02
C ASN A 297 -28.64 -8.71 9.79
N GLN A 298 -29.15 -9.63 10.61
CA GLN A 298 -29.16 -11.05 10.33
C GLN A 298 -30.06 -11.30 9.11
N GLU A 299 -29.52 -11.20 7.90
CA GLU A 299 -30.19 -11.77 6.72
C GLU A 299 -29.24 -12.67 5.94
N LYS A 300 -29.31 -13.95 6.31
CA LYS A 300 -29.07 -15.17 5.52
C LYS A 300 -28.28 -15.00 4.21
N ILE A 301 -26.95 -15.04 4.32
CA ILE A 301 -26.11 -15.50 3.22
C ILE A 301 -26.38 -17.00 3.05
N LYS A 302 -27.08 -17.39 1.99
CA LYS A 302 -27.14 -18.81 1.57
C LYS A 302 -25.80 -19.16 0.92
N PRO A 303 -25.06 -20.17 1.42
CA PRO A 303 -23.90 -20.68 0.71
C PRO A 303 -24.37 -21.35 -0.60
N ILE A 304 -23.82 -20.93 -1.73
CA ILE A 304 -23.96 -21.67 -2.98
C ILE A 304 -22.93 -22.79 -2.94
N THR A 305 -23.39 -24.01 -2.66
CA THR A 305 -22.61 -25.23 -2.84
C THR A 305 -22.55 -25.53 -4.33
N LEU A 306 -21.36 -25.51 -4.92
CA LEU A 306 -21.14 -26.06 -6.27
C LEU A 306 -20.94 -27.57 -6.14
N SER A 307 -21.99 -28.32 -6.50
CA SER A 307 -21.92 -29.77 -6.69
C SER A 307 -21.37 -30.08 -8.08
N PHE A 308 -20.29 -30.87 -8.13
CA PHE A 308 -19.80 -31.47 -9.37
C PHE A 308 -20.49 -32.83 -9.58
N THR A 309 -21.21 -32.96 -10.69
CA THR A 309 -21.52 -34.22 -11.37
C THR A 309 -20.89 -34.09 -12.76
N SER A 310 -20.12 -35.04 -13.30
CA SER A 310 -19.91 -36.46 -13.00
C SER A 310 -18.50 -36.86 -13.45
#